data_AF-A0A3M0CIC1-F1
#
_entry.id   AF-A0A3M0CIC1-F1
#
_cell.length_a   1.000
_cell.length_b   1.000
_cell.length_c   1.000
_cell.angle_alpha   90.00
_cell.angle_beta   90.00
_cell.angle_gamma   90.00
#
_symmetry.space_group_name_H-M   'P 1'
#
loop_
_entity.id
_entity.type
_entity.pdbx_description
1 polymer ?
#
loop_
_entity_poly.entity_id
_entity_poly.type
_entity_poly.pdbx_seq_one_letter_code
_entity_poly.pdbx_strand_id
1 'polypeptide(L)'
;MCRETDNPSAALEEERARRERWYSTIIPWMNLYHVLKRSSYGSLLPPSVGHSVDAGELTEHNAFVGMVVVDDRADIRTVVREHEIPGRFVVHERELSSAAVKCAPLPSDFGIDLPAPLLVGEYASGSRYPLLPWSDGLVCSCPYKHDRPWRVLCKHELLAAIVAGGKDSIFLPVTRGLEVPHRARRFVSPAIASRHSPRIGAEPYR
;
A
#
# COMPACT_ATOMS: atom_id res chain seq x y z
N MET A 1 20.46 5.79 -27.07
CA MET A 1 21.21 4.90 -26.15
C MET A 1 22.45 5.65 -25.68
N CYS A 2 22.70 5.84 -24.37
CA CYS A 2 23.84 6.64 -23.89
C CYS A 2 25.21 6.10 -24.37
N ARG A 3 25.30 4.79 -24.66
CA ARG A 3 26.52 4.13 -25.15
C ARG A 3 26.90 4.46 -26.59
N GLU A 4 25.98 4.99 -27.39
CA GLU A 4 26.17 5.21 -28.83
C GLU A 4 26.41 6.70 -29.16
N THR A 5 26.69 7.53 -28.15
CA THR A 5 26.90 8.97 -28.31
C THR A 5 28.39 9.30 -28.32
N ASP A 6 28.76 10.39 -28.99
CA ASP A 6 30.16 10.86 -29.10
C ASP A 6 30.79 11.19 -27.74
N ASN A 7 29.97 11.42 -26.71
CA ASN A 7 30.41 11.57 -25.32
C ASN A 7 29.47 10.80 -24.36
N PRO A 8 29.71 9.49 -24.16
CA PRO A 8 28.87 8.65 -23.33
C PRO A 8 28.79 9.09 -21.86
N SER A 9 29.85 9.71 -21.34
CA SER A 9 29.90 10.22 -19.96
C SER A 9 28.96 11.41 -19.78
N ALA A 10 28.97 12.38 -20.69
CA ALA A 10 28.04 13.50 -20.65
C ALA A 10 26.58 13.04 -20.85
N ALA A 11 26.34 12.09 -21.76
CA ALA A 11 25.01 11.50 -21.97
C ALA A 11 24.51 10.71 -20.75
N LEU A 12 25.40 10.07 -19.99
CA LEU A 12 25.05 9.37 -18.75
C LEU A 12 24.69 10.36 -17.63
N GLU A 13 25.45 11.44 -17.48
CA GLU A 13 25.14 12.49 -16.48
C GLU A 13 23.83 13.21 -16.82
N GLU A 14 23.56 13.46 -18.11
CA GLU A 14 22.28 14.02 -18.53
C GLU A 14 21.11 13.07 -18.23
N GLU A 15 21.26 11.78 -18.52
CA GLU A 15 20.23 10.78 -18.18
C GLU A 15 20.07 10.63 -16.66
N ARG A 16 21.14 10.71 -15.88
CA ARG A 16 21.06 10.76 -14.41
C ARG A 16 20.25 11.96 -13.93
N ALA A 17 20.55 13.16 -14.42
CA ALA A 17 19.80 14.36 -14.07
C ALA A 17 18.33 14.30 -14.51
N ARG A 18 18.04 13.73 -15.70
CA ARG A 18 16.68 13.47 -16.17
C ARG A 18 15.95 12.48 -15.27
N ARG A 19 16.60 11.38 -14.87
CA ARG A 19 16.05 10.39 -13.94
C ARG A 19 15.77 10.99 -12.58
N GLU A 20 16.71 11.77 -12.04
CA GLU A 20 16.55 12.47 -10.77
C GLU A 20 15.37 13.45 -10.81
N ARG A 21 15.23 14.24 -11.88
CA ARG A 21 14.03 15.10 -12.11
C ARG A 21 12.75 14.27 -12.25
N TRP A 22 12.83 13.12 -12.89
CA TRP A 22 11.70 12.22 -13.05
C TRP A 22 11.23 11.69 -11.69
N TYR A 23 12.14 11.24 -10.83
CA TYR A 23 11.83 10.75 -9.47
C TYR A 23 11.41 11.86 -8.50
N SER A 24 12.05 13.03 -8.54
CA SER A 24 11.81 14.10 -7.56
C SER A 24 10.64 15.02 -7.92
N THR A 25 10.38 15.24 -9.22
CA THR A 25 9.37 16.19 -9.68
C THR A 25 8.23 15.50 -10.43
N ILE A 26 8.54 14.78 -11.51
CA ILE A 26 7.50 14.36 -12.45
C ILE A 26 6.64 13.24 -11.88
N ILE A 27 7.26 12.20 -11.31
CA ILE A 27 6.55 11.04 -10.75
C ILE A 27 5.59 11.47 -9.62
N PRO A 28 6.02 12.24 -8.59
CA PRO A 28 5.11 12.69 -7.54
C PRO A 28 3.95 13.54 -8.10
N TRP A 29 4.23 14.53 -8.93
CA TRP A 29 3.20 15.45 -9.44
C TRP A 29 2.24 14.79 -10.41
N MET A 30 2.73 14.05 -11.40
CA MET A 30 1.87 13.36 -12.38
C MET A 30 1.07 12.24 -11.72
N ASN A 31 1.65 11.52 -10.76
CA ASN A 31 0.92 10.49 -10.06
C ASN A 31 -0.16 11.11 -9.16
N LEU A 32 0.14 12.17 -8.40
CA LEU A 32 -0.88 12.90 -7.64
C LEU A 32 -1.97 13.46 -8.55
N TYR A 33 -1.60 14.03 -9.70
CA TYR A 33 -2.57 14.48 -10.70
C TYR A 33 -3.49 13.33 -11.14
N HIS A 34 -2.93 12.17 -11.50
CA HIS A 34 -3.71 11.01 -11.90
C HIS A 34 -4.58 10.46 -10.76
N VAL A 35 -4.08 10.46 -9.53
CA VAL A 35 -4.85 10.00 -8.37
C VAL A 35 -6.00 10.97 -8.07
N LEU A 36 -5.73 12.26 -7.98
CA LEU A 36 -6.71 13.28 -7.59
C LEU A 36 -7.73 13.56 -8.71
N LYS A 37 -7.29 13.65 -9.97
CA LYS A 37 -8.18 13.96 -11.11
C LYS A 37 -8.84 12.72 -11.73
N ARG A 38 -8.19 11.56 -11.72
CA ARG A 38 -8.68 10.37 -12.46
C ARG A 38 -9.01 9.15 -11.60
N SER A 39 -8.48 9.00 -10.38
CA SER A 39 -8.72 7.80 -9.57
C SER A 39 -9.91 7.88 -8.62
N SER A 40 -10.72 8.95 -8.73
CA SER A 40 -11.85 9.24 -7.84
C SER A 40 -11.47 9.24 -6.35
N TYR A 41 -10.36 9.89 -5.98
CA TYR A 41 -9.96 10.02 -4.57
C TYR A 41 -11.08 10.62 -3.70
N GLY A 42 -11.87 11.55 -4.25
CA GLY A 42 -13.05 12.11 -3.58
C GLY A 42 -14.09 11.07 -3.13
N SER A 43 -14.10 9.85 -3.68
CA SER A 43 -14.98 8.77 -3.21
C SER A 43 -14.56 8.18 -1.87
N LEU A 44 -13.36 8.50 -1.37
CA LEU A 44 -12.87 8.08 -0.05
C LEU A 44 -13.09 9.15 1.00
N LEU A 45 -13.49 10.36 0.60
CA LEU A 45 -13.71 11.48 1.50
C LEU A 45 -15.15 11.46 2.02
N PRO A 46 -15.38 11.90 3.27
CA PRO A 46 -16.72 12.12 3.77
C PRO A 46 -17.49 13.11 2.87
N PRO A 47 -18.84 13.05 2.84
CA PRO A 47 -19.67 13.96 2.04
C PRO A 47 -19.57 15.46 2.40
N SER A 48 -18.81 15.86 3.41
CA SER A 48 -18.71 17.24 3.90
C SER A 48 -17.66 18.06 3.14
N VAL A 49 -18.12 19.11 2.46
CA VAL A 49 -17.29 20.07 1.73
C VAL A 49 -16.87 21.21 2.67
N GLY A 50 -15.56 21.45 2.84
CA GLY A 50 -15.06 22.77 3.28
C GLY A 50 -13.96 22.81 4.33
N HIS A 51 -13.66 21.72 5.03
CA HIS A 51 -12.59 21.69 6.04
C HIS A 51 -11.55 20.61 5.76
N SER A 52 -10.34 20.83 6.29
CA SER A 52 -9.26 19.85 6.31
C SER A 52 -9.74 18.60 7.05
N VAL A 53 -9.98 17.51 6.32
CA VAL A 53 -10.39 16.22 6.91
C VAL A 53 -9.21 15.66 7.70
N ASP A 54 -9.39 15.47 9.00
CA ASP A 54 -8.37 14.85 9.86
C ASP A 54 -8.28 13.33 9.59
N ALA A 55 -7.14 12.73 9.96
CA ALA A 55 -6.93 11.29 9.91
C ALA A 55 -8.02 10.50 10.66
N GLY A 56 -8.58 11.06 11.74
CA GLY A 56 -9.72 10.48 12.45
C GLY A 56 -10.96 10.34 11.56
N GLU A 57 -11.43 11.45 10.99
CA GLU A 57 -12.61 11.51 10.10
C GLU A 57 -12.48 10.62 8.86
N LEU A 58 -11.27 10.54 8.28
CA LEU A 58 -10.99 9.63 7.16
C LEU A 58 -11.20 8.15 7.53
N THR A 59 -10.95 7.80 8.79
CA THR A 59 -11.11 6.42 9.29
C THR A 59 -12.50 6.09 9.82
N GLU A 60 -13.45 7.03 9.77
CA GLU A 60 -14.86 6.75 10.10
C GLU A 60 -15.58 6.06 8.92
N HIS A 61 -15.20 6.40 7.69
CA HIS A 61 -15.79 5.87 6.46
C HIS A 61 -14.89 4.87 5.73
N ASN A 62 -13.62 4.78 6.12
CA ASN A 62 -12.66 3.81 5.62
C ASN A 62 -11.98 3.14 6.81
N ALA A 63 -11.58 1.88 6.71
CA ALA A 63 -10.97 1.17 7.81
C ALA A 63 -9.72 0.41 7.37
N PHE A 64 -8.72 0.39 8.24
CA PHE A 64 -7.58 -0.51 8.12
C PHE A 64 -7.82 -1.67 9.08
N VAL A 65 -8.35 -2.76 8.53
CA VAL A 65 -8.85 -3.89 9.31
C VAL A 65 -7.79 -4.99 9.34
N GLY A 66 -7.43 -5.43 10.54
CA GLY A 66 -6.59 -6.61 10.68
C GLY A 66 -7.42 -7.87 10.42
N MET A 67 -7.03 -8.64 9.41
CA MET A 67 -7.71 -9.86 8.98
C MET A 67 -6.71 -11.01 8.82
N VAL A 68 -7.18 -12.24 8.96
CA VAL A 68 -6.47 -13.43 8.50
C VAL A 68 -7.00 -13.81 7.13
N VAL A 69 -6.15 -13.70 6.11
CA VAL A 69 -6.46 -14.16 4.77
C VAL A 69 -6.08 -15.63 4.65
N VAL A 70 -6.98 -16.45 4.13
CA VAL A 70 -6.80 -17.90 3.97
C VAL A 70 -6.94 -18.30 2.50
N ASP A 71 -6.36 -19.45 2.16
CA ASP A 71 -6.54 -20.06 0.84
C ASP A 71 -8.03 -20.34 0.55
N ASP A 72 -8.42 -20.31 -0.72
CA ASP A 72 -9.79 -20.53 -1.17
C ASP A 72 -10.38 -21.91 -0.83
N ARG A 73 -9.51 -22.88 -0.52
CA ARG A 73 -9.88 -24.25 -0.13
C ARG A 73 -9.87 -24.46 1.38
N ALA A 74 -9.37 -23.51 2.16
CA ALA A 74 -9.28 -23.64 3.61
C ALA A 74 -10.67 -23.65 4.27
N ASP A 75 -10.89 -24.45 5.30
CA ASP A 75 -12.11 -24.34 6.10
C ASP A 75 -11.95 -23.24 7.16
N ILE A 76 -12.64 -22.11 6.97
CA ILE A 76 -12.63 -20.98 7.92
C ILE A 76 -12.98 -21.44 9.35
N ARG A 77 -13.92 -22.38 9.53
CA ARG A 77 -14.31 -22.83 10.87
C ARG A 77 -13.16 -23.53 11.58
N THR A 78 -12.38 -24.32 10.84
CA THR A 78 -11.19 -24.99 11.36
C THR A 78 -10.13 -23.96 11.75
N VAL A 79 -9.82 -22.99 10.88
CA VAL A 79 -8.86 -21.90 11.18
C VAL A 79 -9.29 -21.09 12.42
N VAL A 80 -10.58 -20.73 12.51
CA VAL A 80 -11.16 -20.01 13.65
C VAL A 80 -10.98 -20.78 14.96
N ARG A 81 -11.25 -22.08 14.94
CA ARG A 81 -11.14 -22.94 16.12
C ARG A 81 -9.68 -23.15 16.52
N GLU A 82 -8.79 -23.41 15.57
CA GLU A 82 -7.38 -23.70 15.83
C GLU A 82 -6.59 -22.49 16.34
N HIS A 83 -6.94 -21.29 15.87
CA HIS A 83 -6.25 -20.06 16.23
C HIS A 83 -7.03 -19.17 17.20
N GLU A 84 -8.20 -19.60 17.67
CA GLU A 84 -9.07 -18.87 18.60
C GLU A 84 -9.41 -17.44 18.13
N ILE A 85 -9.53 -17.23 16.82
CA ILE A 85 -9.78 -15.92 16.20
C ILE A 85 -11.25 -15.73 15.82
N PRO A 86 -11.83 -14.52 15.96
CA PRO A 86 -13.20 -14.26 15.52
C PRO A 86 -13.36 -14.48 14.01
N GLY A 87 -14.25 -15.38 13.60
CA GLY A 87 -14.44 -15.74 12.19
C GLY A 87 -14.83 -14.60 11.25
N ARG A 88 -15.39 -13.51 11.77
CA ARG A 88 -15.67 -12.29 11.00
C ARG A 88 -14.41 -11.57 10.46
N PHE A 89 -13.23 -11.92 10.98
CA PHE A 89 -11.94 -11.38 10.53
C PHE A 89 -11.11 -12.42 9.77
N VAL A 90 -11.70 -13.55 9.41
CA VAL A 90 -11.09 -14.57 8.56
C VAL A 90 -11.80 -14.53 7.22
N VAL A 91 -11.04 -14.34 6.14
CA VAL A 91 -11.59 -14.19 4.79
C VAL A 91 -10.79 -15.04 3.80
N HIS A 92 -11.48 -15.64 2.83
CA HIS A 92 -10.78 -16.26 1.72
C HIS A 92 -10.14 -15.20 0.82
N GLU A 93 -9.03 -15.56 0.19
CA GLU A 93 -8.34 -14.71 -0.77
C GLU A 93 -9.27 -14.25 -1.91
N ARG A 94 -10.15 -15.13 -2.43
CA ARG A 94 -11.16 -14.77 -3.45
C ARG A 94 -12.18 -13.72 -3.04
N GLU A 95 -12.36 -13.49 -1.74
CA GLU A 95 -13.33 -12.50 -1.24
C GLU A 95 -12.76 -11.07 -1.27
N LEU A 96 -11.46 -10.93 -1.51
CA LEU A 96 -10.80 -9.64 -1.68
C LEU A 96 -11.16 -9.04 -3.04
N SER A 97 -11.31 -7.71 -3.10
CA SER A 97 -11.64 -7.02 -4.34
C SER A 97 -10.56 -7.12 -5.42
N SER A 98 -9.34 -7.52 -5.06
CA SER A 98 -8.27 -7.85 -6.01
C SER A 98 -8.56 -9.11 -6.82
N ALA A 99 -9.20 -10.12 -6.22
CA ALA A 99 -9.46 -11.40 -6.88
C ALA A 99 -10.39 -11.28 -8.09
N ALA A 100 -11.22 -10.24 -8.14
CA ALA A 100 -12.14 -10.00 -9.25
C ALA A 100 -11.45 -9.47 -10.52
N VAL A 101 -10.15 -9.10 -10.47
CA VAL A 101 -9.48 -8.44 -11.60
C VAL A 101 -8.09 -9.05 -11.81
N LYS A 102 -7.87 -9.63 -13.00
CA LYS A 102 -6.64 -10.36 -13.35
C LYS A 102 -5.33 -9.58 -13.15
N CYS A 103 -5.33 -8.25 -13.32
CA CYS A 103 -4.11 -7.45 -13.14
C CYS A 103 -3.84 -7.07 -11.68
N ALA A 104 -4.79 -7.27 -10.77
CA ALA A 104 -4.60 -7.02 -9.36
C ALA A 104 -3.98 -8.26 -8.71
N PRO A 105 -2.83 -8.12 -8.06
CA PRO A 105 -2.18 -9.24 -7.41
C PRO A 105 -2.95 -9.64 -6.15
N LEU A 106 -2.97 -10.94 -5.90
CA LEU A 106 -3.37 -11.53 -4.66
C LEU A 106 -2.19 -11.56 -3.66
N PRO A 107 -2.46 -11.68 -2.35
CA PRO A 107 -1.42 -11.99 -1.37
C PRO A 107 -0.50 -13.14 -1.78
N SER A 108 -1.06 -14.24 -2.29
CA SER A 108 -0.31 -15.40 -2.77
C SER A 108 0.61 -15.08 -3.97
N ASP A 109 0.20 -14.20 -4.88
CA ASP A 109 1.04 -13.73 -6.00
C ASP A 109 2.29 -12.96 -5.52
N PHE A 110 2.24 -12.42 -4.30
CA PHE A 110 3.36 -11.75 -3.63
C PHE A 110 4.24 -12.71 -2.83
N GLY A 111 3.97 -14.01 -2.90
CA GLY A 111 4.71 -15.05 -2.16
C GLY A 111 4.38 -15.08 -0.67
N ILE A 112 3.20 -14.60 -0.27
CA ILE A 112 2.74 -14.67 1.12
C ILE A 112 2.09 -16.04 1.35
N ASP A 113 2.68 -16.83 2.24
CA ASP A 113 2.10 -18.10 2.67
C ASP A 113 0.83 -17.87 3.49
N LEU A 114 -0.28 -18.49 3.06
CA LEU A 114 -1.58 -18.42 3.75
C LEU A 114 -1.76 -19.64 4.68
N PRO A 115 -2.38 -19.49 5.86
CA PRO A 115 -3.08 -18.30 6.36
C PRO A 115 -2.14 -17.19 6.84
N ALA A 116 -2.45 -15.93 6.51
CA ALA A 116 -1.60 -14.79 6.87
C ALA A 116 -2.40 -13.64 7.52
N PRO A 117 -1.94 -13.08 8.66
CA PRO A 117 -2.49 -11.85 9.20
C PRO A 117 -2.03 -10.66 8.33
N LEU A 118 -2.98 -9.98 7.70
CA LEU A 118 -2.75 -8.85 6.80
C LEU A 118 -3.61 -7.66 7.19
N LEU A 119 -3.09 -6.46 6.89
CA LEU A 119 -3.87 -5.24 6.99
C LEU A 119 -4.68 -5.08 5.71
N VAL A 120 -6.01 -5.13 5.83
CA VAL A 120 -6.94 -4.98 4.70
C VAL A 120 -7.63 -3.64 4.80
N GLY A 121 -7.49 -2.82 3.75
CA GLY A 121 -8.26 -1.59 3.63
C GLY A 121 -9.69 -1.89 3.20
N GLU A 122 -10.66 -1.52 4.04
CA GLU A 122 -12.07 -1.44 3.69
C GLU A 122 -12.42 0.01 3.37
N TYR A 123 -13.08 0.25 2.24
CA TYR A 123 -13.38 1.61 1.78
C TYR A 123 -14.88 1.82 1.67
N ALA A 124 -15.31 3.09 1.66
CA ALA A 124 -16.73 3.47 1.58
C ALA A 124 -17.50 2.82 0.41
N SER A 125 -16.81 2.45 -0.68
CA SER A 125 -17.37 1.70 -1.81
C SER A 125 -17.68 0.22 -1.52
N GLY A 126 -17.36 -0.29 -0.33
CA GLY A 126 -17.43 -1.71 0.03
C GLY A 126 -16.27 -2.55 -0.50
N SER A 127 -15.34 -1.95 -1.24
CA SER A 127 -14.15 -2.64 -1.75
C SER A 127 -13.17 -2.95 -0.62
N ARG A 128 -12.52 -4.11 -0.72
CA ARG A 128 -11.54 -4.63 0.24
C ARG A 128 -10.24 -4.93 -0.49
N TYR A 129 -9.20 -4.14 -0.23
CA TYR A 129 -7.88 -4.33 -0.84
C TYR A 129 -6.83 -4.56 0.24
N PRO A 130 -6.13 -5.70 0.26
CA PRO A 130 -5.00 -5.89 1.16
C PRO A 130 -3.87 -4.88 0.87
N LEU A 131 -3.22 -4.48 1.94
CA LEU A 131 -1.95 -3.78 1.92
C LEU A 131 -0.87 -4.84 2.09
N LEU A 132 -0.22 -5.19 0.98
CA LEU A 132 0.73 -6.29 0.90
C LEU A 132 2.12 -5.80 1.37
N PRO A 133 2.77 -6.49 2.32
CA PRO A 133 4.13 -6.17 2.70
C PRO A 133 5.06 -6.38 1.50
N TRP A 134 5.74 -5.33 1.06
CA TRP A 134 6.71 -5.40 -0.02
C TRP A 134 7.95 -4.57 0.32
N SER A 135 9.11 -5.23 0.35
CA SER A 135 10.35 -4.65 0.86
C SER A 135 10.18 -4.13 2.30
N ASP A 136 10.31 -2.83 2.52
CA ASP A 136 10.22 -2.16 3.82
C ASP A 136 8.93 -1.35 4.03
N GLY A 137 7.95 -1.53 3.13
CA GLY A 137 6.68 -0.82 3.14
C GLY A 137 5.49 -1.71 2.80
N LEU A 138 4.34 -1.07 2.62
CA LEU A 138 3.11 -1.71 2.15
C LEU A 138 2.76 -1.22 0.75
N VAL A 139 2.23 -2.12 -0.08
CA VAL A 139 1.73 -1.85 -1.42
C VAL A 139 0.27 -2.27 -1.49
N CYS A 140 -0.60 -1.39 -1.98
CA CYS A 140 -2.01 -1.72 -2.16
C CYS A 140 -2.19 -2.64 -3.38
N SER A 141 -2.96 -3.70 -3.21
CA SER A 141 -3.29 -4.67 -4.27
C SER A 141 -4.35 -4.19 -5.27
N CYS A 142 -4.79 -2.92 -5.22
CA CYS A 142 -5.89 -2.47 -6.07
C CYS A 142 -5.53 -2.49 -7.57
N PRO A 143 -6.47 -2.82 -8.47
CA PRO A 143 -6.17 -2.96 -9.90
C PRO A 143 -5.57 -1.70 -10.54
N TYR A 144 -6.00 -0.52 -10.10
CA TYR A 144 -5.46 0.74 -10.59
C TYR A 144 -3.94 0.80 -10.42
N LYS A 145 -3.38 0.34 -9.29
CA LYS A 145 -1.95 0.37 -9.01
C LYS A 145 -1.16 -0.53 -9.97
N HIS A 146 -1.70 -1.69 -10.29
CA HIS A 146 -0.97 -2.77 -10.97
C HIS A 146 -1.24 -2.85 -12.48
N ASP A 147 -2.31 -2.21 -12.96
CA ASP A 147 -2.65 -2.14 -14.38
C ASP A 147 -1.59 -1.41 -15.23
N ARG A 148 -0.76 -0.53 -14.64
CA ARG A 148 0.32 0.17 -15.36
C ARG A 148 1.60 0.28 -14.51
N PRO A 149 2.78 -0.03 -15.07
CA PRO A 149 4.04 -0.06 -14.30
C PRO A 149 4.51 1.32 -13.80
N TRP A 150 4.03 2.41 -14.42
CA TRP A 150 4.39 3.79 -14.03
C TRP A 150 3.47 4.40 -12.95
N ARG A 151 2.44 3.68 -12.49
CA ARG A 151 1.58 4.16 -11.40
C ARG A 151 2.29 3.88 -10.07
N VAL A 152 2.83 4.94 -9.48
CA VAL A 152 3.64 4.83 -8.25
C VAL A 152 2.81 4.83 -6.98
N LEU A 153 1.56 5.30 -7.03
CA LEU A 153 0.67 5.31 -5.86
C LEU A 153 -0.79 5.30 -6.32
N CYS A 154 -1.66 4.57 -5.63
CA CYS A 154 -3.12 4.64 -5.83
C CYS A 154 -3.81 5.53 -4.78
N LYS A 155 -5.12 5.77 -4.93
CA LYS A 155 -5.89 6.54 -3.94
C LYS A 155 -5.85 5.95 -2.52
N HIS A 156 -5.81 4.63 -2.41
CA HIS A 156 -5.79 3.94 -1.12
C HIS A 156 -4.46 4.13 -0.39
N GLU A 157 -3.35 4.09 -1.13
CA GLU A 157 -2.03 4.39 -0.57
C GLU A 157 -1.89 5.88 -0.25
N LEU A 158 -2.55 6.77 -1.01
CA LEU A 158 -2.64 8.20 -0.66
C LEU A 158 -3.39 8.40 0.67
N LEU A 159 -4.53 7.73 0.83
CA LEU A 159 -5.30 7.73 2.09
C LEU A 159 -4.44 7.22 3.24
N ALA A 160 -3.77 6.08 3.05
CA ALA A 160 -2.85 5.51 4.03
C ALA A 160 -1.71 6.48 4.41
N ALA A 161 -1.13 7.17 3.43
CA ALA A 161 -0.10 8.18 3.67
C ALA A 161 -0.60 9.34 4.53
N ILE A 162 -1.84 9.82 4.27
CA ILE A 162 -2.46 10.91 5.04
C ILE A 162 -2.74 10.46 6.48
N VAL A 163 -3.31 9.25 6.66
CA VAL A 163 -3.59 8.70 8.00
C VAL A 163 -2.32 8.46 8.80
N ALA A 164 -1.28 7.89 8.18
CA ALA A 164 0.02 7.69 8.82
C ALA A 164 0.67 9.03 9.22
N GLY A 165 0.64 10.01 8.31
CA GLY A 165 1.19 11.35 8.54
C GLY A 165 0.44 12.13 9.62
N GLY A 166 -0.90 12.06 9.64
CA GLY A 166 -1.72 12.70 10.69
C GLY A 166 -1.46 12.11 12.09
N LYS A 167 -0.94 10.88 12.17
CA LYS A 167 -0.53 10.23 13.42
C LYS A 167 0.97 10.31 13.72
N ASP A 168 1.73 11.02 12.89
CA ASP A 168 3.20 11.07 12.95
C ASP A 168 3.85 9.67 13.10
N SER A 169 3.36 8.71 12.31
CA SER A 169 3.71 7.29 12.45
C SER A 169 4.11 6.69 11.10
N ILE A 170 5.09 5.80 11.12
CA ILE A 170 5.44 4.93 9.98
C ILE A 170 4.59 3.64 9.94
N PHE A 171 3.72 3.44 10.92
CA PHE A 171 2.82 2.30 11.00
C PHE A 171 1.38 2.78 10.81
N LEU A 172 0.66 2.10 9.92
CA LEU A 172 -0.77 2.28 9.82
C LEU A 172 -1.46 1.75 11.08
N PRO A 173 -2.51 2.44 11.54
CA PRO A 173 -3.32 1.95 12.65
C PRO A 173 -4.09 0.71 12.21
N VAL A 174 -4.33 -0.21 13.14
CA VAL A 174 -5.43 -1.16 13.03
C VAL A 174 -6.66 -0.45 13.58
N THR A 175 -7.58 -0.03 12.72
CA THR A 175 -8.79 0.67 13.18
C THR A 175 -9.84 -0.29 13.72
N ARG A 176 -9.80 -1.55 13.26
CA ARG A 176 -10.67 -2.65 13.69
C ARG A 176 -10.00 -3.99 13.42
N GLY A 177 -10.41 -5.05 14.11
CA GLY A 177 -10.02 -6.42 13.77
C GLY A 177 -8.89 -6.95 14.63
N LEU A 178 -8.11 -7.85 14.05
CA LEU A 178 -7.01 -8.54 14.72
C LEU A 178 -5.76 -7.66 14.77
N GLU A 179 -4.91 -7.87 15.77
CA GLU A 179 -3.57 -7.29 15.74
C GLU A 179 -2.76 -7.88 14.59
N VAL A 180 -2.06 -7.02 13.87
CA VAL A 180 -1.24 -7.39 12.71
C VAL A 180 0.22 -7.02 13.01
N PRO A 181 1.20 -7.90 12.71
CA PRO A 181 2.60 -7.63 12.98
C PRO A 181 3.08 -6.30 12.37
N HIS A 182 4.03 -5.65 13.04
CA HIS A 182 4.54 -4.32 12.64
C HIS A 182 4.98 -4.25 11.17
N ARG A 183 5.65 -5.30 10.67
CA ARG A 183 6.10 -5.37 9.27
C ARG A 183 4.95 -5.35 8.28
N ALA A 184 3.79 -5.90 8.65
CA ALA A 184 2.57 -5.89 7.84
C ALA A 184 1.70 -4.64 8.06
N ARG A 185 2.21 -3.65 8.83
CA ARG A 185 1.60 -2.33 9.02
C ARG A 185 2.51 -1.17 8.64
N ARG A 186 3.79 -1.42 8.36
CA ARG A 186 4.79 -0.40 8.08
C ARG A 186 4.50 0.25 6.72
N PHE A 187 4.02 1.49 6.73
CA PHE A 187 3.76 2.27 5.53
C PHE A 187 4.79 3.38 5.40
N VAL A 188 5.60 3.33 4.36
CA VAL A 188 6.60 4.34 4.09
C VAL A 188 6.01 5.35 3.10
N SER A 189 5.64 6.52 3.61
CA SER A 189 5.22 7.61 2.71
C SER A 189 6.40 8.04 1.84
N PRO A 190 6.18 8.58 0.62
CA PRO A 190 7.27 9.09 -0.21
C PRO A 190 8.15 10.15 0.47
N ALA A 191 7.59 10.94 1.38
CA ALA A 191 8.34 11.94 2.16
C ALA A 191 9.24 11.29 3.22
N ILE A 192 8.81 10.18 3.82
CA ILE A 192 9.65 9.38 4.72
C ILE A 192 10.69 8.62 3.89
N ALA A 193 10.30 8.02 2.76
CA ALA A 193 11.21 7.29 1.87
C ALA A 193 12.37 8.17 1.37
N SER A 194 12.11 9.43 1.02
CA SER A 194 13.14 10.36 0.54
C SER A 194 14.13 10.80 1.61
N ARG A 195 13.79 10.65 2.89
CA ARG A 195 14.64 10.99 4.04
C ARG A 195 15.15 9.77 4.80
N HIS A 196 14.63 8.60 4.49
CA HIS A 196 15.00 7.35 5.14
C HIS A 196 16.34 6.87 4.58
N SER A 197 17.40 7.00 5.38
CA SER A 197 18.65 6.29 5.15
C SER A 197 18.54 4.90 5.80
N PRO A 198 18.69 3.79 5.04
CA PRO A 198 18.76 2.47 5.63
C PRO A 198 19.93 2.46 6.63
N ARG A 199 19.65 2.22 7.92
CA ARG A 199 20.70 1.92 8.87
C ARG A 199 21.15 0.49 8.59
N ILE A 200 22.18 0.34 7.76
CA ILE A 200 22.91 -0.92 7.66
C ILE A 200 23.60 -1.06 9.02
N GLY A 201 23.07 -1.94 9.87
CA GLY A 201 23.73 -2.28 11.12
C GLY A 201 25.13 -2.76 10.81
N ALA A 202 26.13 -1.95 11.11
CA ALA A 202 27.51 -2.35 11.12
C ALA A 202 27.74 -3.17 12.40
N GLU A 203 27.36 -4.44 12.38
CA GLU A 203 27.96 -5.41 13.28
C GLU A 203 28.65 -6.49 12.44
N PRO A 204 29.99 -6.46 12.37
CA PRO A 204 30.73 -7.64 11.94
C PRO A 204 30.59 -8.68 13.05
N TYR A 205 29.97 -9.81 12.72
CA TYR A 205 30.06 -11.02 13.54
C TYR A 205 31.53 -11.27 13.90
N ARG A 206 31.82 -11.31 15.20
CA ARG A 206 33.05 -11.89 15.75
C ARG A 206 32.88 -13.40 15.89
#